data_AF-A0A1T4TV25-F1
#
_entry.id   AF-A0A1T4TV25-F1
#
_cell.length_a   1.000
_cell.length_b   1.000
_cell.length_c   1.000
_cell.angle_alpha   90.00
_cell.angle_beta   90.00
_cell.angle_gamma   90.00
#
_symmetry.space_group_name_H-M   'P 1'
#
loop_
_entity.id
_entity.type
_entity.pdbx_description
1 polymer ?
#
loop_
_entity_poly.entity_id
_entity_poly.type
_entity_poly.pdbx_seq_one_letter_code
_entity_poly.pdbx_strand_id
1 'polypeptide(L)'
;MMMKMKHQRRALYFLLTFAVTGLLLSAIRISTSRVHPLEAIGQHYKTLAALSPQPNNRRAWMDTIRYPWTEYGKGAISNMLWRTVYLSPQEESKLAALVHVPANSSDQTRAELDYMLQLQKNRTPKETERAQYIANIGSWPNILNPEDPDYQLNRQQLFYIASPVGESYNDRNFPATAALLLKCIQDVRATEFRLKWSFRRPRPYHLEPALHPLARINSPSFASGHSLWAFSEAFVFAEIIPEKRAAFLKMAEEVRWSRELMGIHYPSDNEASRVISWHLLNAWSKNPLFVADLEKARKEWKERKQAF
;
A
#
# COMPACT_ATOMS: atom_id res chain seq x y z
N MET A 1 -39.21 -84.33 36.83
CA MET A 1 -38.15 -84.85 35.95
C MET A 1 -37.70 -83.69 35.08
N MET A 2 -36.68 -82.93 35.52
CA MET A 2 -35.32 -82.86 34.91
C MET A 2 -35.38 -82.49 33.41
N MET A 3 -34.71 -81.47 32.86
CA MET A 3 -33.39 -80.86 33.11
C MET A 3 -33.34 -79.54 32.26
N LYS A 4 -32.79 -78.41 32.74
CA LYS A 4 -31.43 -77.85 32.42
C LYS A 4 -31.15 -77.72 30.90
N MET A 5 -30.54 -76.68 30.31
CA MET A 5 -29.68 -75.58 30.79
C MET A 5 -29.24 -74.70 29.59
N LYS A 6 -29.15 -73.38 29.81
CA LYS A 6 -28.02 -72.45 29.50
C LYS A 6 -27.51 -72.13 28.07
N HIS A 7 -27.32 -70.80 27.90
CA HIS A 7 -26.28 -70.04 27.16
C HIS A 7 -26.37 -70.05 25.62
N GLN A 8 -26.22 -68.94 24.86
CA GLN A 8 -25.11 -67.98 24.83
C GLN A 8 -25.49 -66.64 24.14
N ARG A 9 -24.61 -65.65 24.34
CA ARG A 9 -24.64 -64.24 23.91
C ARG A 9 -24.33 -64.01 22.41
N ARG A 10 -24.54 -62.75 22.00
CA ARG A 10 -24.01 -61.97 20.85
C ARG A 10 -24.99 -61.90 19.66
N ALA A 11 -25.18 -60.82 18.90
CA ALA A 11 -24.71 -59.44 18.91
C ALA A 11 -25.45 -58.73 17.74
N LEU A 12 -25.70 -57.42 17.90
CA LEU A 12 -25.57 -56.38 16.87
C LEU A 12 -26.59 -56.24 15.70
N TYR A 13 -27.15 -55.02 15.66
CA TYR A 13 -27.49 -54.16 14.51
C TYR A 13 -28.94 -54.02 14.01
N PHE A 14 -29.22 -52.74 13.69
CA PHE A 14 -30.29 -52.14 12.88
C PHE A 14 -31.65 -51.89 13.54
N LEU A 15 -31.87 -50.65 14.01
CA LEU A 15 -32.61 -49.65 13.21
C LEU A 15 -32.63 -48.27 13.90
N LEU A 16 -31.84 -47.37 13.32
CA LEU A 16 -32.07 -45.93 13.29
C LEU A 16 -33.52 -45.65 12.86
N THR A 17 -34.21 -44.71 13.51
CA THR A 17 -34.80 -43.55 12.82
C THR A 17 -35.39 -42.52 13.80
N PHE A 18 -35.01 -41.26 13.59
CA PHE A 18 -35.64 -40.01 14.02
C PHE A 18 -35.57 -39.58 15.50
N ALA A 19 -34.48 -38.88 15.84
CA ALA A 19 -34.51 -37.82 16.84
C ALA A 19 -33.72 -36.60 16.33
N VAL A 20 -34.49 -35.68 15.73
CA VAL A 20 -34.29 -34.23 15.56
C VAL A 20 -32.89 -33.69 15.90
N THR A 21 -32.06 -33.50 14.87
CA THR A 21 -30.92 -32.58 14.93
C THR A 21 -31.42 -31.16 14.75
N GLY A 22 -31.48 -30.40 15.85
CA GLY A 22 -31.61 -28.95 15.83
C GLY A 22 -30.31 -28.33 15.29
N LEU A 23 -30.21 -28.19 13.96
CA LEU A 23 -29.19 -27.38 13.32
C LEU A 23 -29.53 -25.90 13.54
N LEU A 24 -28.96 -25.33 14.60
CA LEU A 24 -28.71 -23.89 14.69
C LEU A 24 -27.76 -23.52 13.55
N LEU A 25 -28.30 -23.26 12.37
CA LEU A 25 -27.65 -22.46 11.35
C LEU A 25 -27.59 -21.04 11.90
N SER A 26 -26.56 -20.75 12.69
CA SER A 26 -26.06 -19.39 12.84
C SER A 26 -25.80 -18.89 11.43
N ALA A 27 -26.67 -17.99 10.97
CA ALA A 27 -26.46 -17.28 9.72
C ALA A 27 -25.11 -16.58 9.86
N ILE A 28 -24.07 -17.16 9.25
CA ILE A 28 -22.83 -16.48 8.99
C ILE A 28 -23.25 -15.35 8.06
N ARG A 29 -23.53 -14.18 8.63
CA ARG A 29 -23.55 -12.94 7.86
C ARG A 29 -22.13 -12.80 7.37
N ILE A 30 -21.87 -13.30 6.16
CA ILE A 30 -20.72 -12.88 5.37
C ILE A 30 -21.02 -11.41 5.09
N SER A 31 -20.67 -10.56 6.05
CA SER A 31 -20.51 -9.14 5.80
C SER A 31 -19.42 -9.06 4.75
N THR A 32 -19.82 -8.97 3.49
CA THR A 32 -18.90 -8.53 2.44
C THR A 32 -18.65 -7.06 2.76
N SER A 33 -17.75 -6.78 3.71
CA SER A 33 -17.39 -5.39 4.02
C SER A 33 -16.69 -4.87 2.79
N ARG A 34 -17.46 -4.19 1.93
CA ARG A 34 -16.91 -3.47 0.79
C ARG A 34 -16.07 -2.35 1.38
N VAL A 35 -14.79 -2.34 1.07
CA VAL A 35 -13.89 -1.21 1.36
C VAL A 35 -14.46 0.04 0.71
N HIS A 36 -14.16 1.21 1.30
CA HIS A 36 -14.62 2.47 0.72
C HIS A 36 -14.14 2.62 -0.73
N PRO A 37 -14.96 3.23 -1.62
CA PRO A 37 -14.57 3.42 -3.00
C PRO A 37 -13.34 4.33 -3.11
N LEU A 38 -12.58 4.16 -4.18
CA LEU A 38 -11.46 5.03 -4.50
C LEU A 38 -11.97 6.44 -4.80
N GLU A 39 -11.32 7.45 -4.23
CA GLU A 39 -11.63 8.85 -4.49
C GLU A 39 -11.43 9.20 -5.96
N ALA A 40 -12.21 10.17 -6.42
CA ALA A 40 -11.97 10.78 -7.72
C ALA A 40 -10.54 11.33 -7.79
N ILE A 41 -9.91 11.15 -8.95
CA ILE A 41 -8.61 11.73 -9.26
C ILE A 41 -8.69 13.27 -9.16
N GLY A 42 -7.67 13.88 -8.54
CA GLY A 42 -7.59 15.34 -8.42
C GLY A 42 -7.48 16.03 -9.78
N GLN A 43 -8.01 17.25 -9.90
CA GLN A 43 -8.11 17.96 -11.19
C GLN A 43 -6.76 18.14 -11.90
N HIS A 44 -5.69 18.39 -11.15
CA HIS A 44 -4.33 18.49 -11.70
C HIS A 44 -3.91 17.19 -12.43
N TYR A 45 -4.00 16.06 -11.73
CA TYR A 45 -3.66 14.74 -12.27
C TYR A 45 -4.60 14.34 -13.42
N LYS A 46 -5.88 14.69 -13.33
CA LYS A 46 -6.86 14.48 -14.40
C LYS A 46 -6.47 15.24 -15.68
N THR A 47 -5.99 16.47 -15.54
CA THR A 47 -5.57 17.31 -16.67
C THR A 47 -4.36 16.70 -17.38
N LEU A 48 -3.37 16.23 -16.62
CA LEU A 48 -2.19 15.55 -17.18
C LEU A 48 -2.57 14.22 -17.84
N ALA A 49 -3.44 13.43 -17.20
CA ALA A 49 -3.91 12.14 -17.72
C ALA A 49 -4.80 12.26 -18.98
N ALA A 50 -5.31 13.45 -19.30
CA ALA A 50 -6.05 13.70 -20.53
C ALA A 50 -5.14 13.86 -21.76
N LEU A 51 -3.84 14.09 -21.56
CA LEU A 51 -2.85 14.16 -22.63
C LEU A 51 -2.50 12.75 -23.13
N SER A 52 -2.06 12.64 -24.38
CA SER A 52 -1.74 11.34 -24.97
C SER A 52 -0.59 10.66 -24.21
N PRO A 53 -0.78 9.43 -23.68
CA PRO A 53 0.28 8.63 -23.07
C PRO A 53 1.07 7.81 -24.10
N GLN A 54 0.67 7.85 -25.38
CA GLN A 54 1.25 7.05 -26.45
C GLN A 54 2.60 7.61 -26.90
N PRO A 55 3.47 6.78 -27.51
CA PRO A 55 4.72 7.25 -28.09
C PRO A 55 4.53 8.42 -29.06
N ASN A 56 5.39 9.42 -28.96
CA ASN A 56 5.43 10.55 -29.88
C ASN A 56 6.69 10.49 -30.74
N ASN A 57 6.53 10.33 -32.05
CA ASN A 57 7.64 10.17 -33.00
C ASN A 57 8.63 11.34 -32.99
N ARG A 58 8.22 12.56 -32.61
CA ARG A 58 9.12 13.72 -32.50
C ARG A 58 10.15 13.58 -31.38
N ARG A 59 9.91 12.71 -30.40
CA ARG A 59 10.75 12.46 -29.22
C ARG A 59 11.05 10.98 -29.03
N ALA A 60 10.99 10.18 -30.11
CA ALA A 60 11.15 8.72 -30.05
C ALA A 60 12.45 8.26 -29.37
N TRP A 61 13.52 9.06 -29.44
CA TRP A 61 14.79 8.77 -28.75
C TRP A 61 14.61 8.63 -27.23
N MET A 62 13.64 9.32 -26.61
CA MET A 62 13.36 9.23 -25.17
C MET A 62 12.90 7.82 -24.77
N ASP A 63 12.22 7.09 -25.67
CA ASP A 63 11.73 5.74 -25.40
C ASP A 63 12.84 4.68 -25.41
N THR A 64 14.07 5.06 -25.75
CA THR A 64 15.26 4.20 -25.58
C THR A 64 15.84 4.28 -24.15
N ILE A 65 15.48 5.31 -23.40
CA ILE A 65 16.03 5.55 -22.06
C ILE A 65 15.39 4.61 -21.04
N ARG A 66 16.21 3.98 -20.23
CA ARG A 66 15.81 3.13 -19.10
C ARG A 66 16.52 3.60 -17.84
N TYR A 67 15.97 3.25 -16.69
CA TYR A 67 16.68 3.47 -15.44
C TYR A 67 18.06 2.76 -15.47
N PRO A 68 19.18 3.45 -15.20
CA PRO A 68 20.51 2.87 -15.35
C PRO A 68 20.76 1.72 -14.35
N TRP A 69 21.27 0.58 -14.83
CA TRP A 69 21.64 -0.54 -13.96
C TRP A 69 22.72 -0.18 -12.94
N THR A 70 23.65 0.71 -13.32
CA THR A 70 24.71 1.24 -12.44
C THR A 70 24.15 2.03 -11.26
N GLU A 71 22.94 2.57 -11.36
CA GLU A 71 22.26 3.31 -10.30
C GLU A 71 21.27 2.44 -9.51
N TYR A 72 21.04 1.18 -9.89
CA TYR A 72 20.06 0.33 -9.21
C TYR A 72 20.70 -0.35 -8.00
N GLY A 73 20.38 0.18 -6.81
CA GLY A 73 20.91 -0.31 -5.54
C GLY A 73 20.52 -1.75 -5.26
N LYS A 74 21.50 -2.55 -4.83
CA LYS A 74 21.29 -3.97 -4.47
C LYS A 74 20.20 -4.16 -3.42
N GLY A 75 20.13 -3.30 -2.40
CA GLY A 75 19.06 -3.35 -1.38
C GLY A 75 17.66 -3.18 -1.97
N ALA A 76 17.49 -2.25 -2.92
CA ALA A 76 16.22 -2.07 -3.62
C ALA A 76 15.83 -3.30 -4.44
N ILE A 77 16.80 -3.98 -5.05
CA ILE A 77 16.57 -5.25 -5.76
C ILE A 77 16.19 -6.35 -4.76
N SER A 78 16.91 -6.48 -3.65
CA SER A 78 16.64 -7.50 -2.62
C SER A 78 15.23 -7.40 -2.04
N ASN A 79 14.69 -6.19 -1.88
CA ASN A 79 13.33 -5.99 -1.35
C ASN A 79 12.23 -6.60 -2.26
N MET A 80 12.47 -6.79 -3.56
CA MET A 80 11.49 -7.43 -4.46
C MET A 80 11.32 -8.93 -4.14
N LEU A 81 12.25 -9.51 -3.40
CA LEU A 81 12.27 -10.94 -3.05
C LEU A 81 11.44 -11.24 -1.79
N TRP A 82 10.96 -10.22 -1.08
CA TRP A 82 10.15 -10.41 0.12
C TRP A 82 8.83 -11.09 -0.19
N ARG A 83 8.41 -12.01 0.68
CA ARG A 83 7.07 -12.60 0.59
C ARG A 83 6.03 -11.59 1.05
N THR A 84 4.89 -11.58 0.38
CA THR A 84 3.70 -10.88 0.85
C THR A 84 3.03 -11.67 1.98
N VAL A 85 2.26 -10.97 2.80
CA VAL A 85 1.49 -11.45 3.95
C VAL A 85 0.01 -11.56 3.59
N TYR A 86 -0.59 -10.48 3.11
CA TYR A 86 -2.03 -10.43 2.82
C TYR A 86 -2.34 -10.59 1.34
N LEU A 87 -1.46 -10.09 0.48
CA LEU A 87 -1.61 -10.15 -0.97
C LEU A 87 -1.22 -11.53 -1.50
N SER A 88 -2.14 -12.19 -2.20
CA SER A 88 -1.84 -13.47 -2.87
C SER A 88 -1.02 -13.26 -4.16
N PRO A 89 -0.19 -14.24 -4.58
CA PRO A 89 0.52 -14.16 -5.87
C PRO A 89 -0.40 -13.96 -7.08
N GLN A 90 -1.63 -14.51 -7.04
CA GLN A 90 -2.62 -14.38 -8.10
C GLN A 90 -3.23 -12.98 -8.18
N GLU A 91 -3.36 -12.28 -7.06
CA GLU A 91 -3.80 -10.88 -7.05
C GLU A 91 -2.66 -9.94 -7.44
N GLU A 92 -1.46 -10.22 -6.94
CA GLU A 92 -0.26 -9.46 -7.27
C GLU A 92 0.04 -9.44 -8.77
N SER A 93 -0.08 -10.59 -9.45
CA SER A 93 0.20 -10.69 -10.90
C SER A 93 -0.69 -9.79 -11.75
N LYS A 94 -1.83 -9.34 -11.22
CA LYS A 94 -2.76 -8.44 -11.92
C LYS A 94 -2.38 -6.97 -11.76
N LEU A 95 -1.66 -6.59 -10.70
CA LEU A 95 -1.43 -5.19 -10.33
C LEU A 95 -0.77 -4.38 -11.44
N ALA A 96 0.23 -4.95 -12.13
CA ALA A 96 0.93 -4.27 -13.22
C ALA A 96 0.02 -3.94 -14.42
N ALA A 97 -1.04 -4.73 -14.63
CA ALA A 97 -2.00 -4.51 -15.73
C ALA A 97 -3.10 -3.49 -15.37
N LEU A 98 -3.24 -3.12 -14.10
CA LEU A 98 -4.26 -2.17 -13.63
C LEU A 98 -3.87 -0.71 -13.85
N VAL A 99 -2.62 -0.46 -14.23
CA VAL A 99 -2.03 0.87 -14.36
C VAL A 99 -1.22 0.95 -15.65
N HIS A 100 -1.22 2.12 -16.28
CA HIS A 100 -0.46 2.37 -17.49
C HIS A 100 0.66 3.36 -17.19
N VAL A 101 1.89 3.02 -17.61
CA VAL A 101 3.03 3.92 -17.57
C VAL A 101 3.09 4.66 -18.91
N PRO A 102 2.94 5.99 -18.95
CA PRO A 102 3.06 6.75 -20.18
C PRO A 102 4.43 6.54 -20.83
N ALA A 103 4.47 6.49 -22.17
CA ALA A 103 5.74 6.42 -22.89
C ALA A 103 6.63 7.61 -22.51
N ASN A 104 7.95 7.43 -22.49
CA ASN A 104 8.88 8.51 -22.14
C ASN A 104 8.73 9.68 -23.13
N SER A 105 8.49 9.38 -24.41
CA SER A 105 8.31 10.38 -25.47
C SER A 105 6.92 11.05 -25.47
N SER A 106 5.95 10.51 -24.74
CA SER A 106 4.54 10.92 -24.81
C SER A 106 4.29 12.40 -24.49
N ASP A 107 3.14 12.91 -24.92
CA ASP A 107 2.74 14.29 -24.61
C ASP A 107 2.42 14.45 -23.11
N GLN A 108 1.89 13.40 -22.47
CA GLN A 108 1.71 13.37 -21.03
C GLN A 108 3.06 13.48 -20.28
N THR A 109 4.05 12.63 -20.59
CA THR A 109 5.36 12.70 -19.93
C THR A 109 6.03 14.05 -20.13
N ARG A 110 5.90 14.66 -21.32
CA ARG A 110 6.46 15.99 -21.57
C ARG A 110 5.82 17.06 -20.68
N ALA A 111 4.49 17.09 -20.59
CA ALA A 111 3.78 18.04 -19.73
C ALA A 111 4.06 17.82 -18.23
N GLU A 112 4.23 16.57 -17.81
CA GLU A 112 4.66 16.22 -16.45
C GLU A 112 6.04 16.80 -16.13
N LEU A 113 7.02 16.65 -17.03
CA LEU A 113 8.36 17.22 -16.86
C LEU A 113 8.32 18.76 -16.83
N ASP A 114 7.49 19.39 -17.67
CA ASP A 114 7.34 20.85 -17.72
C ASP A 114 6.75 21.39 -16.41
N TYR A 115 5.75 20.70 -15.85
CA TYR A 115 5.21 21.01 -14.52
C TYR A 115 6.28 20.88 -13.43
N MET A 116 7.11 19.83 -13.47
CA MET A 116 8.19 19.64 -12.49
C MET A 116 9.28 20.72 -12.60
N LEU A 117 9.58 21.21 -13.80
CA LEU A 117 10.46 22.37 -13.98
C LEU A 117 9.85 23.65 -13.38
N GLN A 118 8.54 23.83 -13.49
CA GLN A 118 7.85 24.95 -12.82
C GLN A 118 7.91 24.82 -11.30
N LEU A 119 7.70 23.62 -10.75
CA LEU A 119 7.89 23.38 -9.31
C LEU A 119 9.32 23.68 -8.87
N GLN A 120 10.33 23.23 -9.61
CA GLN A 120 11.72 23.54 -9.30
C GLN A 120 12.00 25.04 -9.30
N LYS A 121 11.45 25.79 -10.26
CA LYS A 121 11.62 27.24 -10.36
C LYS A 121 10.96 27.98 -9.19
N ASN A 122 9.81 27.48 -8.71
CA ASN A 122 8.95 28.20 -7.78
C ASN A 122 9.01 27.69 -6.34
N ARG A 123 9.62 26.51 -6.08
CA ARG A 123 9.66 25.92 -4.74
C ARG A 123 10.39 26.85 -3.77
N THR A 124 9.76 27.06 -2.63
CA THR A 124 10.31 27.87 -1.54
C THR A 124 11.26 27.04 -0.66
N PRO A 125 12.12 27.69 0.15
CA PRO A 125 12.92 26.99 1.15
C PRO A 125 12.08 26.17 2.12
N LYS A 126 10.92 26.69 2.55
CA LYS A 126 10.01 26.00 3.48
C LYS A 126 9.40 24.74 2.86
N GLU A 127 8.97 24.80 1.60
CA GLU A 127 8.44 23.62 0.90
C GLU A 127 9.55 22.58 0.67
N THR A 128 10.76 23.03 0.36
CA THR A 128 11.94 22.18 0.20
C THR A 128 12.27 21.44 1.49
N GLU A 129 12.35 22.15 2.61
CA GLU A 129 12.57 21.57 3.94
C GLU A 129 11.46 20.58 4.30
N ARG A 130 10.18 20.95 4.08
CA ARG A 130 9.06 20.05 4.35
C ARG A 130 9.12 18.78 3.50
N ALA A 131 9.43 18.89 2.22
CA ALA A 131 9.54 17.73 1.33
C ALA A 131 10.72 16.82 1.69
N GLN A 132 11.85 17.40 2.12
CA GLN A 132 13.00 16.65 2.63
C GLN A 132 12.68 15.95 3.96
N TYR A 133 11.98 16.62 4.87
CA TYR A 133 11.48 16.00 6.10
C TYR A 133 10.60 14.79 5.78
N ILE A 134 9.60 14.94 4.90
CA ILE A 134 8.72 13.84 4.47
C ILE A 134 9.52 12.71 3.78
N ALA A 135 10.59 13.05 3.05
CA ALA A 135 11.41 12.04 2.38
C ALA A 135 12.11 11.06 3.34
N ASN A 136 12.38 11.52 4.56
CA ASN A 136 12.99 10.73 5.62
C ASN A 136 11.98 9.97 6.48
N ILE A 137 10.69 10.02 6.12
CA ILE A 137 9.64 9.23 6.76
C ILE A 137 9.41 7.97 5.94
N GLY A 138 9.54 6.83 6.59
CA GLY A 138 9.18 5.55 6.02
C GLY A 138 9.50 4.40 6.96
N SER A 139 8.57 3.45 7.06
CA SER A 139 8.78 2.23 7.84
C SER A 139 9.25 1.08 6.97
N TRP A 140 10.09 0.23 7.56
CA TRP A 140 10.67 -0.96 6.95
C TRP A 140 10.30 -2.20 7.77
N PRO A 141 9.76 -3.25 7.13
CA PRO A 141 9.30 -4.46 7.82
C PRO A 141 10.45 -5.35 8.31
N ASN A 142 11.70 -5.08 7.92
CA ASN A 142 12.87 -5.82 8.39
C ASN A 142 13.53 -5.19 9.63
N ILE A 143 13.07 -4.03 10.11
CA ILE A 143 13.51 -3.43 11.37
C ILE A 143 12.55 -3.92 12.47
N LEU A 144 12.81 -5.12 12.97
CA LEU A 144 11.95 -5.86 13.90
C LEU A 144 12.57 -6.05 15.27
N ASN A 145 13.90 -6.03 15.37
CA ASN A 145 14.60 -6.22 16.63
C ASN A 145 14.46 -4.95 17.48
N PRO A 146 13.87 -5.03 18.70
CA PRO A 146 13.72 -3.88 19.58
C PRO A 146 15.04 -3.20 19.97
N GLU A 147 16.17 -3.89 19.81
CA GLU A 147 17.51 -3.38 20.07
C GLU A 147 18.15 -2.66 18.87
N ASP A 148 17.52 -2.70 17.68
CA ASP A 148 18.02 -1.95 16.52
C ASP A 148 17.94 -0.43 16.81
N PRO A 149 18.98 0.36 16.47
CA PRO A 149 18.98 1.81 16.72
C PRO A 149 17.76 2.53 16.13
N ASP A 150 17.30 2.07 14.97
CA ASP A 150 16.17 2.67 14.24
C ASP A 150 14.81 2.08 14.62
N TYR A 151 14.74 1.11 15.54
CA TYR A 151 13.48 0.42 15.86
C TYR A 151 12.39 1.40 16.32
N GLN A 152 12.70 2.27 17.29
CA GLN A 152 11.71 3.20 17.84
C GLN A 152 11.23 4.20 16.77
N LEU A 153 12.15 4.72 15.95
CA LEU A 153 11.80 5.63 14.87
C LEU A 153 10.94 4.93 13.81
N ASN A 154 11.30 3.70 13.43
CA ASN A 154 10.55 2.88 12.47
C ASN A 154 9.10 2.68 12.91
N ARG A 155 8.87 2.45 14.21
CA ARG A 155 7.52 2.28 14.78
C ARG A 155 6.74 3.59 14.86
N GLN A 156 7.40 4.69 15.22
CA GLN A 156 6.77 6.02 15.25
C GLN A 156 6.33 6.46 13.85
N GLN A 157 7.19 6.27 12.85
CA GLN A 157 6.91 6.67 11.47
C GLN A 157 5.76 5.88 10.83
N LEU A 158 5.46 4.68 11.34
CA LEU A 158 4.32 3.85 10.92
C LEU A 158 2.96 4.52 11.20
N PHE A 159 2.94 5.50 12.09
CA PHE A 159 1.74 6.27 12.45
C PHE A 159 1.76 7.68 11.86
N TYR A 160 2.70 8.01 10.96
CA TYR A 160 2.81 9.35 10.39
C TYR A 160 1.52 9.83 9.72
N ILE A 161 0.89 8.97 8.91
CA ILE A 161 -0.40 9.29 8.25
C ILE A 161 -1.51 9.54 9.27
N ALA A 162 -1.45 8.88 10.43
CA ALA A 162 -2.41 9.04 11.51
C ALA A 162 -2.18 10.31 12.35
N SER A 163 -1.05 11.02 12.22
CA SER A 163 -0.72 12.17 13.08
C SER A 163 -1.82 13.23 13.26
N PRO A 164 -2.72 13.52 12.28
CA PRO A 164 -3.82 14.47 12.50
C PRO A 164 -4.87 14.06 13.55
N VAL A 165 -4.87 12.79 14.01
CA VAL A 165 -5.80 12.35 15.07
C VAL A 165 -5.31 12.67 16.48
N GLY A 166 -4.02 13.00 16.65
CA GLY A 166 -3.41 13.41 17.92
C GLY A 166 -2.26 12.49 18.37
N GLU A 167 -1.41 13.01 19.25
CA GLU A 167 -0.16 12.35 19.67
C GLU A 167 -0.38 11.08 20.50
N SER A 168 -1.55 10.93 21.13
CA SER A 168 -1.92 9.73 21.87
C SER A 168 -2.15 8.51 20.94
N TYR A 169 -2.32 8.73 19.64
CA TYR A 169 -2.55 7.68 18.65
C TYR A 169 -1.25 7.24 17.98
N ASN A 170 -0.50 6.41 18.71
CA ASN A 170 0.83 5.94 18.33
C ASN A 170 0.98 4.42 18.54
N ASP A 171 2.13 3.87 18.12
CA ASP A 171 2.44 2.45 18.16
C ASP A 171 2.41 1.83 19.57
N ARG A 172 2.66 2.64 20.61
CA ARG A 172 2.67 2.18 22.02
C ARG A 172 1.26 1.99 22.55
N ASN A 173 0.36 2.89 22.18
CA ASN A 173 -1.04 2.86 22.63
C ASN A 173 -1.92 1.98 21.74
N PHE A 174 -1.48 1.70 20.51
CA PHE A 174 -2.22 0.96 19.49
C PHE A 174 -1.42 -0.23 18.90
N PRO A 175 -1.01 -1.21 19.74
CA PRO A 175 -0.20 -2.35 19.30
C PRO A 175 -0.87 -3.24 18.24
N ALA A 176 -2.20 -3.41 18.26
CA ALA A 176 -2.91 -4.19 17.25
C ALA A 176 -2.87 -3.49 15.89
N THR A 177 -3.06 -2.17 15.89
CA THR A 177 -2.91 -1.32 14.71
C THR A 177 -1.49 -1.35 14.18
N ALA A 178 -0.49 -1.22 15.05
CA ALA A 178 0.91 -1.30 14.65
C ALA A 178 1.25 -2.65 13.99
N ALA A 179 0.72 -3.76 14.53
CA ALA A 179 0.91 -5.09 13.95
C ALA A 179 0.25 -5.23 12.57
N LEU A 180 -0.96 -4.70 12.38
CA LEU A 180 -1.64 -4.65 11.08
C LEU A 180 -0.81 -3.86 10.06
N LEU A 181 -0.36 -2.67 10.42
CA LEU A 181 0.39 -1.78 9.52
C LEU A 181 1.76 -2.37 9.14
N LEU A 182 2.45 -3.06 10.04
CA LEU A 182 3.70 -3.76 9.72
C LEU A 182 3.53 -4.87 8.66
N LYS A 183 2.39 -5.56 8.66
CA LYS A 183 2.08 -6.55 7.63
C LYS A 183 1.69 -5.88 6.31
N CYS A 184 0.95 -4.77 6.38
CA CYS A 184 0.62 -3.96 5.20
C CYS A 184 1.87 -3.37 4.54
N ILE A 185 2.82 -2.83 5.31
CA ILE A 185 4.05 -2.23 4.75
C ILE A 185 4.93 -3.29 4.10
N GLN A 186 4.95 -4.52 4.60
CA GLN A 186 5.64 -5.63 3.93
C GLN A 186 5.09 -5.89 2.52
N ASP A 187 3.76 -5.95 2.37
CA ASP A 187 3.12 -6.10 1.06
C ASP A 187 3.39 -4.92 0.14
N VAL A 188 3.30 -3.70 0.69
CA VAL A 188 3.58 -2.45 -0.04
C VAL A 188 5.01 -2.46 -0.57
N ARG A 189 6.01 -2.81 0.25
CA ARG A 189 7.43 -2.81 -0.16
C ARG A 189 7.70 -3.90 -1.19
N ALA A 190 7.19 -5.11 -0.99
CA ALA A 190 7.32 -6.19 -1.98
C ALA A 190 6.72 -5.76 -3.33
N THR A 191 5.49 -5.22 -3.32
CA THR A 191 4.80 -4.72 -4.51
C THR A 191 5.57 -3.59 -5.19
N GLU A 192 6.00 -2.59 -4.42
CA GLU A 192 6.78 -1.45 -4.92
C GLU A 192 7.99 -1.91 -5.73
N PHE A 193 8.84 -2.74 -5.12
CA PHE A 193 10.10 -3.11 -5.73
C PHE A 193 9.93 -4.08 -6.90
N ARG A 194 8.86 -4.90 -6.91
CA ARG A 194 8.48 -5.74 -8.06
C ARG A 194 7.98 -4.92 -9.25
N LEU A 195 7.21 -3.87 -9.01
CA LEU A 195 6.79 -2.93 -10.06
C LEU A 195 8.00 -2.16 -10.61
N LYS A 196 8.89 -1.68 -9.73
CA LYS A 196 10.15 -1.03 -10.14
C LYS A 196 11.01 -1.93 -11.02
N TRP A 197 11.13 -3.19 -10.65
CA TRP A 197 11.84 -4.19 -11.43
C TRP A 197 11.19 -4.43 -12.81
N SER A 198 9.86 -4.50 -12.85
CA SER A 198 9.12 -4.82 -14.08
C SER A 198 9.18 -3.68 -15.10
N PHE A 199 8.97 -2.43 -14.64
CA PHE A 199 8.86 -1.28 -15.53
C PHE A 199 10.21 -0.61 -15.82
N ARG A 200 11.14 -0.60 -14.85
CA ARG A 200 12.45 0.10 -14.95
C ARG A 200 12.36 1.51 -15.52
N ARG A 201 11.28 2.23 -15.18
CA ARG A 201 11.03 3.59 -15.67
C ARG A 201 12.16 4.52 -15.21
N PRO A 202 12.80 5.27 -16.12
CA PRO A 202 13.80 6.26 -15.72
C PRO A 202 13.15 7.36 -14.89
N ARG A 203 13.87 7.86 -13.88
CA ARG A 203 13.45 9.02 -13.07
C ARG A 203 13.34 10.29 -13.94
N PRO A 204 12.55 11.31 -13.54
CA PRO A 204 12.40 12.58 -14.27
C PRO A 204 13.73 13.22 -14.69
N TYR A 205 14.70 13.27 -13.78
CA TYR A 205 16.04 13.84 -14.01
C TYR A 205 16.93 13.04 -14.97
N HIS A 206 16.52 11.84 -15.42
CA HIS A 206 17.20 11.14 -16.51
C HIS A 206 16.66 11.55 -17.89
N LEU A 207 15.40 11.99 -17.96
CA LEU A 207 14.76 12.42 -19.20
C LEU A 207 14.92 13.93 -19.43
N GLU A 208 15.00 14.70 -18.34
CA GLU A 208 15.11 16.15 -18.36
C GLU A 208 16.38 16.64 -17.66
N PRO A 209 17.46 16.92 -18.41
CA PRO A 209 18.74 17.39 -17.85
C PRO A 209 18.64 18.72 -17.09
N ALA A 210 17.63 19.56 -17.39
CA ALA A 210 17.42 20.83 -16.68
C ALA A 210 16.80 20.64 -15.27
N LEU A 211 16.35 19.42 -14.94
CA LEU A 211 15.78 19.09 -13.65
C LEU A 211 16.89 18.71 -12.65
N HIS A 212 17.05 19.53 -11.61
CA HIS A 212 17.94 19.35 -10.48
C HIS A 212 17.15 18.82 -9.26
N PRO A 213 17.09 17.49 -9.08
CA PRO A 213 16.29 16.91 -8.02
C PRO A 213 16.89 17.22 -6.64
N LEU A 214 16.04 17.27 -5.61
CA LEU A 214 16.46 17.45 -4.22
C LEU A 214 17.14 16.20 -3.62
N ALA A 215 17.04 15.06 -4.30
CA ALA A 215 17.71 13.82 -3.94
C ALA A 215 17.92 12.94 -5.17
N ARG A 216 18.97 12.10 -5.14
CA ARG A 216 19.16 11.01 -6.09
C ARG A 216 18.71 9.71 -5.44
N ILE A 217 17.85 8.96 -6.11
CA ILE A 217 17.27 7.72 -5.57
C ILE A 217 17.77 6.54 -6.37
N ASN A 218 18.25 5.50 -5.67
CA ASN A 218 18.90 4.32 -6.24
C ASN A 218 17.92 3.21 -6.69
N SER A 219 16.74 3.58 -7.17
CA SER A 219 15.75 2.65 -7.71
C SER A 219 14.92 3.29 -8.83
N PRO A 220 14.33 2.51 -9.75
CA PRO A 220 13.46 3.02 -10.81
C PRO A 220 12.30 3.90 -10.31
N SER A 221 11.77 4.75 -11.19
CA SER A 221 10.73 5.72 -10.83
C SER A 221 9.38 5.07 -10.54
N PHE A 222 8.95 4.13 -11.38
CA PHE A 222 7.60 3.58 -11.28
C PHE A 222 7.52 2.31 -10.41
N ALA A 223 6.59 2.15 -9.48
CA ALA A 223 5.66 3.17 -8.99
C ALA A 223 6.34 4.05 -7.91
N SER A 224 5.73 5.16 -7.52
CA SER A 224 6.23 6.00 -6.42
C SER A 224 6.06 5.30 -5.07
N GLY A 225 7.17 4.97 -4.41
CA GLY A 225 7.17 4.17 -3.18
C GLY A 225 6.54 4.86 -1.97
N HIS A 226 6.91 6.13 -1.75
CA HIS A 226 6.29 6.95 -0.70
C HIS A 226 4.80 7.16 -0.94
N SER A 227 4.37 7.41 -2.18
CA SER A 227 2.94 7.56 -2.50
C SER A 227 2.19 6.25 -2.30
N LEU A 228 2.77 5.11 -2.69
CA LEU A 228 2.15 3.79 -2.52
C LEU A 228 1.97 3.47 -1.03
N TRP A 229 2.97 3.78 -0.21
CA TRP A 229 2.86 3.64 1.24
C TRP A 229 1.80 4.57 1.84
N ALA A 230 1.90 5.86 1.56
CA ALA A 230 1.05 6.86 2.19
C ALA A 230 -0.43 6.64 1.86
N PHE A 231 -0.78 6.31 0.61
CA PHE A 231 -2.16 6.00 0.26
C PHE A 231 -2.62 4.66 0.83
N SER A 232 -1.77 3.62 0.84
CA SER A 232 -2.14 2.33 1.44
C SER A 232 -2.46 2.49 2.94
N GLU A 233 -1.62 3.22 3.68
CA GLU A 233 -1.90 3.51 5.10
C GLU A 233 -3.11 4.42 5.26
N ALA A 234 -3.26 5.47 4.45
CA ALA A 234 -4.42 6.36 4.53
C ALA A 234 -5.74 5.60 4.32
N PHE A 235 -5.77 4.65 3.38
CA PHE A 235 -6.93 3.81 3.16
C PHE A 235 -7.16 2.84 4.32
N VAL A 236 -6.12 2.18 4.85
CA VAL A 236 -6.25 1.31 6.04
C VAL A 236 -6.77 2.09 7.25
N PHE A 237 -6.19 3.25 7.56
CA PHE A 237 -6.68 4.11 8.65
C PHE A 237 -8.10 4.60 8.41
N ALA A 238 -8.48 4.90 7.16
CA ALA A 238 -9.86 5.25 6.83
C ALA A 238 -10.84 4.08 6.99
N GLU A 239 -10.38 2.82 6.90
CA GLU A 239 -11.19 1.66 7.25
C GLU A 239 -11.30 1.44 8.76
N ILE A 240 -10.36 1.96 9.55
CA ILE A 240 -10.38 1.91 11.03
C ILE A 240 -11.21 3.05 11.61
N ILE A 241 -11.07 4.27 11.05
CA ILE A 241 -11.68 5.52 11.53
C ILE A 241 -12.28 6.29 10.34
N PRO A 242 -13.44 5.87 9.84
CA PRO A 242 -14.02 6.45 8.63
C PRO A 242 -14.25 7.97 8.72
N GLU A 243 -14.56 8.49 9.92
CA GLU A 243 -14.78 9.92 10.12
C GLU A 243 -13.53 10.80 9.93
N LYS A 244 -12.33 10.21 9.92
CA LYS A 244 -11.05 10.90 9.68
C LYS A 244 -10.47 10.65 8.29
N ARG A 245 -11.20 9.94 7.41
CA ARG A 245 -10.77 9.60 6.04
C ARG A 245 -10.19 10.79 5.28
N ALA A 246 -10.88 11.93 5.26
CA ALA A 246 -10.42 13.13 4.54
C ALA A 246 -9.07 13.66 5.07
N ALA A 247 -8.82 13.55 6.39
CA ALA A 247 -7.56 13.99 6.98
C ALA A 247 -6.40 13.06 6.59
N PHE A 248 -6.61 11.74 6.60
CA PHE A 248 -5.60 10.77 6.18
C PHE A 248 -5.26 10.90 4.70
N LEU A 249 -6.27 11.08 3.85
CA LEU A 249 -6.04 11.32 2.43
C LEU A 249 -5.29 12.62 2.20
N LYS A 250 -5.59 13.69 2.95
CA LYS A 250 -4.81 14.93 2.88
C LYS A 250 -3.32 14.73 3.23
N MET A 251 -3.01 13.86 4.20
CA MET A 251 -1.61 13.50 4.48
C MET A 251 -0.96 12.75 3.31
N ALA A 252 -1.67 11.78 2.73
CA ALA A 252 -1.16 11.05 1.57
C ALA A 252 -0.96 11.94 0.34
N GLU A 253 -1.83 12.95 0.16
CA GLU A 253 -1.70 13.98 -0.87
C GLU A 253 -0.44 14.84 -0.69
N GLU A 254 -0.11 15.23 0.56
CA GLU A 254 1.12 15.96 0.85
C GLU A 254 2.36 15.09 0.55
N VAL A 255 2.33 13.81 0.95
CA VAL A 255 3.41 12.87 0.62
C VAL A 255 3.57 12.74 -0.88
N ARG A 256 2.47 12.56 -1.62
CA ARG A 256 2.47 12.48 -3.08
C ARG A 256 3.12 13.71 -3.71
N TRP A 257 2.60 14.90 -3.40
CA TRP A 257 3.06 16.15 -3.98
C TRP A 257 4.53 16.44 -3.66
N SER A 258 4.98 16.12 -2.44
CA SER A 258 6.39 16.30 -2.06
C SER A 258 7.36 15.54 -2.97
N ARG A 259 6.94 14.40 -3.58
CA ARG A 259 7.78 13.64 -4.52
C ARG A 259 7.95 14.35 -5.86
N GLU A 260 6.92 15.06 -6.30
CA GLU A 260 6.94 15.90 -7.51
C GLU A 260 7.82 17.12 -7.29
N LEU A 261 7.64 17.81 -6.15
CA LEU A 261 8.44 18.97 -5.76
C LEU A 261 9.94 18.66 -5.68
N MET A 262 10.28 17.47 -5.20
CA MET A 262 11.66 16.97 -5.14
C MET A 262 12.25 16.61 -6.51
N GLY A 263 11.45 16.55 -7.57
CA GLY A 263 11.94 16.21 -8.90
C GLY A 263 12.20 14.71 -9.11
N ILE A 264 11.64 13.82 -8.27
CA ILE A 264 12.05 12.40 -8.22
C ILE A 264 10.99 11.40 -8.69
N HIS A 265 9.73 11.82 -8.84
CA HIS A 265 8.64 11.02 -9.40
C HIS A 265 7.74 11.87 -10.29
N TYR A 266 7.24 11.28 -11.38
CA TYR A 266 6.24 11.91 -12.24
C TYR A 266 4.88 11.92 -11.53
N PRO A 267 4.00 12.90 -11.84
CA PRO A 267 2.59 12.84 -11.43
C PRO A 267 1.91 11.51 -11.77
N SER A 268 2.20 10.89 -12.92
CA SER A 268 1.71 9.55 -13.30
C SER A 268 2.20 8.42 -12.42
N ASP A 269 3.46 8.42 -11.95
CA ASP A 269 3.96 7.41 -10.98
C ASP A 269 3.15 7.48 -9.68
N ASN A 270 2.87 8.71 -9.27
CA ASN A 270 2.20 9.06 -8.02
C ASN A 270 0.71 8.72 -8.03
N GLU A 271 0.02 9.03 -9.12
CA GLU A 271 -1.39 8.66 -9.30
C GLU A 271 -1.55 7.14 -9.46
N ALA A 272 -0.66 6.48 -10.20
CA ALA A 272 -0.68 5.02 -10.29
C ALA A 272 -0.49 4.36 -8.91
N SER A 273 0.41 4.88 -8.07
CA SER A 273 0.55 4.41 -6.69
C SER A 273 -0.76 4.50 -5.89
N ARG A 274 -1.51 5.60 -6.01
CA ARG A 274 -2.82 5.76 -5.35
C ARG A 274 -3.81 4.68 -5.79
N VAL A 275 -3.88 4.41 -7.09
CA VAL A 275 -4.76 3.38 -7.66
C VAL A 275 -4.34 1.98 -7.19
N ILE A 276 -3.04 1.68 -7.21
CA ILE A 276 -2.50 0.39 -6.75
C ILE A 276 -2.75 0.20 -5.26
N SER A 277 -2.57 1.22 -4.43
CA SER A 277 -2.88 1.17 -2.98
C SER A 277 -4.33 0.76 -2.70
N TRP A 278 -5.28 1.26 -3.49
CA TRP A 278 -6.68 0.87 -3.34
C TRP A 278 -6.93 -0.58 -3.77
N HIS A 279 -6.29 -1.02 -4.86
CA HIS A 279 -6.35 -2.42 -5.27
C HIS A 279 -5.71 -3.36 -4.25
N LEU A 280 -4.62 -2.95 -3.59
CA LEU A 280 -4.03 -3.66 -2.47
C LEU A 280 -5.05 -3.79 -1.33
N LEU A 281 -5.66 -2.69 -0.88
CA LEU A 281 -6.68 -2.74 0.18
C LEU A 281 -7.86 -3.65 -0.21
N ASN A 282 -8.35 -3.56 -1.45
CA ASN A 282 -9.43 -4.40 -1.93
C ASN A 282 -9.04 -5.89 -1.99
N ALA A 283 -7.81 -6.22 -2.35
CA ALA A 283 -7.28 -7.58 -2.29
C ALA A 283 -7.15 -8.06 -0.83
N TRP A 284 -6.52 -7.26 0.03
CA TRP A 284 -6.37 -7.54 1.45
C TRP A 284 -7.71 -7.78 2.14
N SER A 285 -8.76 -7.03 1.80
CA SER A 285 -10.11 -7.21 2.37
C SER A 285 -10.74 -8.59 2.13
N LYS A 286 -10.20 -9.36 1.18
CA LYS A 286 -10.62 -10.74 0.88
C LYS A 286 -9.79 -11.79 1.61
N ASN A 287 -8.66 -11.38 2.20
CA ASN A 287 -7.80 -12.25 2.99
C ASN A 287 -8.33 -12.35 4.43
N PRO A 288 -8.69 -13.56 4.93
CA PRO A 288 -9.23 -13.71 6.28
C PRO A 288 -8.31 -13.22 7.40
N LEU A 289 -6.98 -13.28 7.21
CA LEU A 289 -6.02 -12.79 8.18
C LEU A 289 -6.07 -11.26 8.28
N PHE A 290 -6.13 -10.56 7.16
CA PHE A 290 -6.27 -9.10 7.14
C PHE A 290 -7.57 -8.67 7.80
N VAL A 291 -8.69 -9.33 7.48
CA VAL A 291 -9.99 -9.04 8.10
C VAL A 291 -9.91 -9.18 9.62
N ALA A 292 -9.32 -10.27 10.12
CA ALA A 292 -9.16 -10.48 11.55
C ALA A 292 -8.26 -9.42 12.22
N ASP A 293 -7.17 -9.00 11.56
CA ASP A 293 -6.28 -7.96 12.08
C ASP A 293 -6.90 -6.56 12.03
N LEU A 294 -7.67 -6.25 10.98
CA LEU A 294 -8.42 -5.00 10.86
C LEU A 294 -9.49 -4.87 11.95
N GLU A 295 -10.21 -5.96 12.25
CA GLU A 295 -11.21 -5.95 13.33
C GLU A 295 -10.57 -5.76 14.72
N LYS A 296 -9.37 -6.32 14.96
CA LYS A 296 -8.61 -6.04 16.19
C LYS A 296 -8.23 -4.57 16.28
N ALA A 297 -7.74 -3.98 15.20
CA ALA A 297 -7.44 -2.55 15.15
C ALA A 297 -8.70 -1.71 15.39
N ARG A 298 -9.81 -1.98 14.69
CA ARG A 298 -11.09 -1.27 14.92
C ARG A 298 -11.55 -1.33 16.38
N LYS A 299 -11.47 -2.50 17.00
CA LYS A 299 -11.81 -2.68 18.42
C LYS A 299 -10.92 -1.84 19.32
N GLU A 300 -9.61 -1.91 19.11
CA GLU A 300 -8.61 -1.12 19.84
C GLU A 300 -8.89 0.38 19.76
N TRP A 301 -9.20 0.91 18.57
CA TRP A 301 -9.55 2.31 18.37
C TRP A 301 -10.85 2.72 19.05
N LYS A 302 -11.88 1.85 19.01
CA LYS A 302 -13.15 2.11 19.70
C LYS A 302 -12.98 2.18 21.21
N GLU A 303 -12.23 1.25 21.80
CA GLU A 303 -11.99 1.19 23.24
C GLU A 303 -11.15 2.39 23.72
N ARG A 304 -10.14 2.79 22.94
CA ARG A 304 -9.27 3.93 23.29
C ARG A 304 -9.94 5.28 23.07
N LYS A 305 -10.83 5.45 22.08
CA LYS A 305 -11.63 6.67 21.90
C LYS A 305 -12.55 6.97 23.09
N GLN A 306 -12.85 5.96 23.92
CA GLN A 306 -13.62 6.14 25.15
C GLN A 306 -12.74 6.46 26.37
N ALA A 307 -11.42 6.27 26.24
CA ALA A 307 -10.43 6.50 27.29
C ALA A 307 -9.76 7.88 27.20
N PHE A 308 -10.03 8.64 26.13
CA PHE A 308 -9.56 10.00 25.87
C PHE A 308 -10.75 10.89 25.53
#